data_AF-A0A7S2G752-F1
#
_entry.id   AF-A0A7S2G752-F1
#
_cell.length_a   1.000
_cell.length_b   1.000
_cell.length_c   1.000
_cell.angle_alpha   90.00
_cell.angle_beta   90.00
_cell.angle_gamma   90.00
#
_symmetry.space_group_name_H-M   'P 1'
#
loop_
_entity.id
_entity.type
_entity.pdbx_description
1 polymer ?
#
loop_
_entity_poly.entity_id
_entity_poly.type
_entity_poly.pdbx_seq_one_letter_code
_entity_poly.pdbx_strand_id
1 'polypeptide(L)'
;SMQAAECEEVLADAVEVNMGGVGGEAMEDPLWKPLSFAEKNILKARKKLREVEKIEEAVHMGLKVENSQLAKVQKKSALEQELRTLESRSLAQGGRSLNELEKAERSRKEHEEQEKAILSIQRVVRGHLT
;
A
#
# COMPACT_ATOMS: atom_id res chain seq x y z
N SER A 1 18.62 45.92 -29.93
CA SER A 1 19.43 45.58 -28.75
C SER A 1 18.64 45.85 -27.49
N MET A 2 18.92 45.09 -26.43
CA MET A 2 18.21 44.97 -25.14
C MET A 2 17.04 43.99 -25.23
N GLN A 3 16.89 42.91 -24.45
CA GLN A 3 17.63 42.19 -23.38
C GLN A 3 16.90 40.81 -23.31
N ALA A 4 17.57 39.67 -23.43
CA ALA A 4 18.01 38.79 -22.33
C ALA A 4 16.93 38.46 -21.27
N ALA A 5 16.76 37.15 -21.07
CA ALA A 5 15.86 36.45 -20.15
C ALA A 5 16.27 36.52 -18.67
N GLU A 6 15.30 36.28 -17.79
CA GLU A 6 15.40 35.79 -16.38
C GLU A 6 13.96 35.27 -16.04
N CYS A 7 13.74 34.00 -15.66
CA CYS A 7 13.84 33.42 -14.30
C CYS A 7 13.02 34.25 -13.27
N GLU A 8 12.18 33.75 -12.36
CA GLU A 8 12.01 32.45 -11.71
C GLU A 8 10.71 32.55 -10.85
N GLU A 9 10.29 31.42 -10.29
CA GLU A 9 9.34 31.22 -9.19
C GLU A 9 9.03 32.41 -8.26
N VAL A 10 7.77 32.54 -7.83
CA VAL A 10 7.46 32.35 -6.39
C VAL A 10 6.01 31.89 -6.18
N LEU A 11 5.87 30.81 -5.41
CA LEU A 11 4.67 30.36 -4.73
C LEU A 11 4.14 31.42 -3.74
N ALA A 12 2.82 31.52 -3.61
CA ALA A 12 2.14 31.65 -2.31
C ALA A 12 0.63 31.37 -2.52
N ASP A 13 0.11 30.20 -2.16
CA ASP A 13 -0.27 29.77 -0.80
C ASP A 13 -1.74 30.14 -0.47
N ALA A 14 -2.60 29.12 -0.53
CA ALA A 14 -3.85 29.01 0.22
C ALA A 14 -4.41 27.58 0.01
N VAL A 15 -3.71 26.59 0.56
CA VAL A 15 -4.32 25.28 0.80
C VAL A 15 -5.29 25.47 1.97
N GLU A 16 -6.57 25.55 1.64
CA GLU A 16 -7.66 25.54 2.61
C GLU A 16 -7.69 24.14 3.26
N VAL A 17 -6.99 24.02 4.39
CA VAL A 17 -7.01 22.79 5.19
C VAL A 17 -8.37 22.72 5.89
N ASN A 18 -9.33 22.05 5.26
CA ASN A 18 -10.62 21.73 5.87
C ASN A 18 -10.43 20.65 6.96
N MET A 19 -10.02 21.09 8.15
CA MET A 19 -10.07 20.34 9.39
C MET A 19 -11.47 20.49 10.00
N GLY A 20 -12.38 19.55 9.74
CA GLY A 20 -13.65 19.55 10.49
C GLY A 20 -14.78 18.75 9.87
N GLY A 21 -14.85 17.46 10.24
CA GLY A 21 -16.00 16.61 9.93
C GLY A 21 -16.22 15.56 11.01
N VAL A 22 -16.54 16.01 12.23
CA VAL A 22 -17.13 15.15 13.28
C VAL A 22 -18.56 14.81 12.85
N GLY A 23 -18.69 13.72 12.11
CA GLY A 23 -19.96 13.09 11.77
C GLY A 23 -20.02 11.71 12.41
N GLY A 24 -20.76 11.62 13.51
CA GLY A 24 -21.11 10.34 14.13
C GLY A 24 -22.06 9.57 13.22
N GLU A 25 -21.50 8.75 12.35
CA GLU A 25 -22.14 7.52 11.91
C GLU A 25 -21.14 6.42 12.26
N ALA A 26 -21.53 5.52 13.17
CA ALA A 26 -20.88 4.23 13.28
C ALA A 26 -21.16 3.48 11.97
N MET A 27 -20.45 3.83 10.90
CA MET A 27 -20.22 2.88 9.82
C MET A 27 -19.60 1.69 10.51
N GLU A 28 -20.32 0.57 10.56
CA GLU A 28 -19.70 -0.73 10.74
C GLU A 28 -18.53 -0.76 9.76
N ASP A 29 -17.31 -0.59 10.27
CA ASP A 29 -16.13 -0.51 9.43
C ASP A 29 -16.06 -1.83 8.63
N PRO A 30 -16.43 -1.84 7.33
CA PRO A 30 -16.52 -3.09 6.56
C PRO A 30 -15.13 -3.73 6.39
N LEU A 31 -14.11 -3.00 6.84
CA LEU A 31 -12.70 -3.31 6.80
C LEU A 31 -12.30 -4.39 7.83
N TRP A 32 -13.00 -4.51 8.97
CA TRP A 32 -12.67 -5.50 10.00
C TRP A 32 -13.44 -6.82 9.85
N LYS A 33 -13.50 -7.39 8.64
CA LYS A 33 -13.83 -8.81 8.49
C LYS A 33 -12.56 -9.66 8.45
N PRO A 34 -12.45 -10.75 9.25
CA PRO A 34 -11.33 -11.68 9.18
C PRO A 34 -11.10 -12.17 7.75
N LEU A 35 -9.83 -12.31 7.37
CA LEU A 35 -9.50 -12.80 6.04
C LEU A 35 -9.91 -14.27 5.89
N SER A 36 -10.66 -14.56 4.82
CA SER A 36 -10.96 -15.93 4.42
C SER A 36 -9.69 -16.67 4.01
N PHE A 37 -9.74 -18.01 3.95
CA PHE A 37 -8.61 -18.80 3.47
C PHE A 37 -8.22 -18.44 2.04
N ALA A 38 -9.19 -18.15 1.17
CA ALA A 38 -8.94 -17.70 -0.20
C ALA A 38 -8.26 -16.33 -0.22
N GLU A 39 -8.77 -15.36 0.55
CA GLU A 39 -8.20 -14.00 0.65
C GLU A 39 -6.76 -14.01 1.18
N LYS A 40 -6.46 -14.84 2.19
CA LYS A 40 -5.09 -15.03 2.69
C LYS A 40 -4.15 -15.55 1.60
N ASN A 41 -4.63 -16.46 0.76
CA ASN A 41 -3.81 -17.02 -0.31
C ASN A 41 -3.59 -16.02 -1.45
N ILE A 42 -4.58 -15.18 -1.76
CA ILE A 42 -4.42 -14.06 -2.70
C ILE A 42 -3.26 -13.15 -2.26
N LEU A 43 -3.26 -12.72 -0.99
CA LEU A 43 -2.21 -11.85 -0.45
C LEU A 43 -0.82 -12.53 -0.48
N LYS A 44 -0.75 -13.83 -0.19
CA LYS A 44 0.50 -14.60 -0.30
C LYS A 44 1.02 -14.68 -1.73
N ALA A 45 0.16 -14.97 -2.70
CA ALA A 45 0.52 -15.03 -4.11
C ALA A 45 0.98 -13.66 -4.61
N ARG A 46 0.25 -12.59 -4.26
CA ARG A 46 0.64 -11.21 -4.59
C ARG A 46 1.98 -10.81 -3.98
N LYS A 47 2.25 -11.19 -2.73
CA LYS A 47 3.55 -10.94 -2.10
C LYS A 47 4.70 -11.59 -2.86
N LYS A 48 4.54 -12.85 -3.28
CA LYS A 48 5.55 -13.54 -4.12
C LYS A 48 5.76 -12.84 -5.45
N LEU A 49 4.69 -12.35 -6.09
CA LEU A 49 4.80 -11.59 -7.34
C LEU A 49 5.58 -10.28 -7.14
N ARG A 50 5.34 -9.54 -6.05
CA ARG A 50 6.15 -8.34 -5.73
C ARG A 50 7.63 -8.64 -5.55
N GLU A 51 7.97 -9.80 -4.98
CA GLU A 51 9.37 -10.23 -4.87
C GLU A 51 9.96 -10.53 -6.25
N VAL A 52 9.20 -11.16 -7.13
CA VAL A 52 9.61 -11.42 -8.52
C VAL A 52 9.79 -10.12 -9.31
N GLU A 53 8.86 -9.18 -9.20
CA GLU A 53 8.93 -7.85 -9.82
C GLU A 53 10.23 -7.13 -9.43
N LYS A 54 10.60 -7.14 -8.14
CA LYS A 54 11.88 -6.57 -7.66
C LYS A 54 13.11 -7.26 -8.24
N ILE A 55 13.05 -8.58 -8.44
CA ILE A 55 14.15 -9.32 -9.06
C ILE A 55 14.27 -8.94 -10.55
N GLU A 56 13.15 -8.81 -11.26
CA GLU A 56 13.14 -8.35 -12.65
C GLU A 56 13.69 -6.94 -12.79
N GLU A 57 13.31 -6.02 -11.91
CA GLU A 57 13.88 -4.67 -11.84
C GLU A 57 15.40 -4.71 -11.63
N ALA A 58 15.88 -5.54 -10.70
CA ALA A 58 17.33 -5.68 -10.45
C ALA A 58 18.07 -6.23 -11.69
N VAL A 59 17.50 -7.23 -12.38
CA VAL A 59 18.05 -7.76 -13.65
C VAL A 59 18.09 -6.67 -14.72
N HIS A 60 17.00 -5.90 -14.84
CA HIS A 60 16.91 -4.82 -15.82
C HIS A 60 17.93 -3.71 -15.57
N MET A 61 18.21 -3.41 -14.29
CA MET A 61 19.26 -2.46 -13.87
C MET A 61 20.69 -3.01 -14.04
N GLY A 62 20.87 -4.24 -14.52
CA GLY A 62 22.17 -4.88 -14.67
C GLY A 62 22.82 -5.29 -13.35
N LEU A 63 22.05 -5.35 -12.25
CA LEU A 63 22.55 -5.84 -10.97
C LEU A 63 22.75 -7.36 -11.03
N LYS A 64 23.79 -7.85 -10.34
CA LYS A 64 24.05 -9.28 -10.27
C LYS A 64 23.01 -9.96 -9.39
N VAL A 65 22.22 -10.84 -10.00
CA VAL A 65 21.15 -11.62 -9.36
C VAL A 65 21.57 -13.09 -9.29
N GLU A 66 21.25 -13.78 -8.20
CA GLU A 66 21.57 -15.19 -8.06
C GLU A 66 20.71 -16.09 -8.97
N ASN A 67 21.26 -17.21 -9.44
CA ASN A 67 20.51 -18.17 -10.26
C ASN A 67 19.25 -18.71 -9.57
N SER A 68 19.28 -18.83 -8.25
CA SER A 68 18.12 -19.24 -7.42
C SER A 68 16.96 -18.24 -7.53
N GLN A 69 17.27 -16.94 -7.68
CA GLN A 69 16.29 -15.86 -7.84
C GLN A 69 15.78 -15.80 -9.28
N LEU A 70 16.63 -16.04 -10.27
CA LEU A 70 16.21 -16.15 -11.67
C LEU A 70 15.20 -17.29 -11.89
N ALA A 71 15.37 -18.42 -11.19
CA ALA A 71 14.39 -19.50 -11.19
C ALA A 71 13.02 -19.10 -10.61
N LYS A 72 12.96 -18.07 -9.75
CA LYS A 72 11.68 -17.51 -9.29
C LYS A 72 10.99 -16.69 -10.38
N VAL A 73 11.76 -15.91 -11.15
CA VAL A 73 11.24 -15.13 -12.30
C VAL A 73 10.62 -16.06 -13.34
N GLN A 74 11.24 -17.21 -13.61
CA GLN A 74 10.68 -18.21 -14.54
C GLN A 74 9.30 -18.75 -14.12
N LYS A 75 8.97 -18.69 -12.83
CA LYS A 75 7.67 -19.13 -12.28
C LYS A 75 6.63 -18.02 -12.23
N LYS A 76 6.94 -16.82 -12.74
CA LYS A 76 6.04 -15.66 -12.71
C LYS A 76 4.68 -15.94 -13.34
N SER A 77 4.65 -16.50 -14.55
CA SER A 77 3.41 -16.81 -15.26
C SER A 77 2.49 -17.76 -14.47
N ALA A 78 3.08 -18.76 -13.82
CA ALA A 78 2.35 -19.68 -12.96
C ALA A 78 1.78 -18.98 -11.72
N LEU A 79 2.54 -18.07 -11.09
CA LEU A 79 2.07 -17.28 -9.95
C LEU A 79 0.93 -16.32 -10.34
N GLU A 80 1.00 -15.70 -11.52
CA GLU A 80 -0.07 -14.84 -12.04
C GLU A 80 -1.34 -15.63 -12.33
N GLN A 81 -1.22 -16.84 -12.90
CA GLN A 81 -2.35 -17.73 -13.11
C GLN A 81 -2.96 -18.18 -11.78
N GLU A 82 -2.14 -18.57 -10.81
CA GLU A 82 -2.57 -18.92 -9.46
C GLU A 82 -3.34 -17.75 -8.82
N LEU A 83 -2.82 -16.53 -8.92
CA LEU A 83 -3.47 -15.33 -8.39
C LEU A 83 -4.87 -15.12 -9.00
N ARG A 84 -5.01 -15.23 -10.32
CA ARG A 84 -6.31 -15.12 -11.01
C ARG A 84 -7.30 -16.18 -10.55
N THR A 85 -6.84 -17.43 -10.40
CA THR A 85 -7.69 -18.53 -9.91
C THR A 85 -8.13 -18.29 -8.46
N LEU A 86 -7.21 -17.83 -7.60
CA LEU A 86 -7.52 -17.53 -6.21
C LEU A 86 -8.53 -16.39 -6.08
N GLU A 87 -8.40 -15.35 -6.90
CA GLU A 87 -9.33 -14.23 -6.95
C GLU A 87 -10.72 -14.67 -7.42
N SER A 88 -10.79 -15.41 -8.53
CA SER A 88 -12.06 -15.98 -9.02
C SER A 88 -12.75 -16.82 -7.95
N ARG A 89 -12.00 -17.66 -7.23
CA ARG A 89 -12.55 -18.47 -6.13
C ARG A 89 -13.01 -17.61 -4.95
N SER A 90 -12.25 -16.58 -4.58
CA SER A 90 -12.62 -15.65 -3.50
C SER A 90 -13.96 -14.98 -3.84
N LEU A 91 -14.10 -14.43 -5.04
CA LEU A 91 -15.32 -13.79 -5.51
C LEU A 91 -16.52 -14.75 -5.55
N ALA A 92 -16.33 -15.97 -6.05
CA ALA A 92 -17.38 -16.99 -6.08
C ALA A 92 -17.87 -17.40 -4.67
N GLN A 93 -17.05 -17.18 -3.64
CA GLN A 93 -17.39 -17.43 -2.23
C GLN A 93 -17.90 -16.18 -1.49
N GLY A 94 -18.13 -15.06 -2.18
CA GLY A 94 -18.51 -13.78 -1.57
C GLY A 94 -17.36 -13.09 -0.83
N GLY A 95 -16.12 -13.49 -1.11
CA GLY A 95 -14.90 -12.85 -0.63
C GLY A 95 -14.55 -11.58 -1.39
N ARG A 96 -13.50 -10.89 -0.94
CA ARG A 96 -12.95 -9.68 -1.58
C ARG A 96 -12.08 -10.03 -2.80
N SER A 97 -12.03 -9.09 -3.75
CA SER A 97 -11.04 -9.03 -4.82
C SER A 97 -9.65 -8.65 -4.28
N LEU A 98 -8.61 -8.83 -5.10
CA LEU A 98 -7.25 -8.41 -4.73
C LEU A 98 -7.18 -6.90 -4.46
N ASN A 99 -7.83 -6.09 -5.29
CA ASN A 99 -7.78 -4.63 -5.16
C ASN A 99 -8.42 -4.15 -3.85
N GLU A 100 -9.57 -4.73 -3.48
CA GLU A 100 -10.22 -4.44 -2.21
C GLU A 100 -9.36 -4.86 -1.01
N LEU A 101 -8.67 -5.99 -1.11
CA LEU A 101 -7.73 -6.45 -0.08
C LEU A 101 -6.52 -5.51 0.06
N GLU A 102 -5.92 -5.07 -1.05
CA GLU A 102 -4.79 -4.14 -1.02
C GLU A 102 -5.20 -2.75 -0.51
N LYS A 103 -6.42 -2.28 -0.84
CA LYS A 103 -6.98 -1.06 -0.27
C LYS A 103 -7.18 -1.21 1.24
N ALA A 104 -7.76 -2.32 1.68
CA ALA A 104 -7.95 -2.59 3.10
C ALA A 104 -6.65 -2.78 3.88
N GLU A 105 -5.59 -3.30 3.24
CA GLU A 105 -4.25 -3.38 3.85
C GLU A 105 -3.62 -1.99 4.01
N ARG A 106 -3.73 -1.12 3.00
CA ARG A 106 -3.25 0.27 3.07
C ARG A 106 -3.95 1.07 4.15
N SER A 107 -5.28 1.07 4.16
CA SER A 107 -6.06 1.81 5.16
C SER A 107 -5.75 1.34 6.58
N ARG A 108 -5.54 0.03 6.80
CA ARG A 108 -5.08 -0.48 8.11
C ARG A 108 -3.72 0.06 8.51
N LYS A 109 -2.75 0.04 7.59
CA LYS A 109 -1.38 0.52 7.84
C LYS A 109 -1.37 2.02 8.15
N GLU A 110 -2.14 2.80 7.40
CA GLU A 110 -2.31 4.23 7.63
C GLU A 110 -2.92 4.52 9.00
N HIS A 111 -3.96 3.78 9.39
CA HIS A 111 -4.57 3.91 10.72
C HIS A 111 -3.59 3.56 11.85
N GLU A 112 -2.85 2.45 11.72
CA GLU A 112 -1.84 2.05 12.71
C GLU A 112 -0.71 3.09 12.84
N GLU A 113 -0.27 3.68 11.72
CA GLU A 113 0.74 4.74 11.71
C GLU A 113 0.21 6.02 12.38
N GLN A 114 -1.05 6.39 12.12
CA GLN A 114 -1.71 7.52 12.79
C GLN A 114 -1.84 7.29 14.30
N GLU A 115 -2.29 6.12 14.74
CA GLU A 115 -2.38 5.77 16.15
C GLU A 115 -1.01 5.85 16.83
N LYS A 116 0.04 5.32 16.19
CA LYS A 116 1.41 5.39 16.70
C LYS A 116 1.90 6.84 16.83
N ALA A 117 1.58 7.69 15.86
CA ALA A 117 1.91 9.11 15.91
C ALA A 117 1.17 9.83 17.05
N ILE A 118 -0.12 9.57 17.22
CA ILE A 118 -0.95 10.11 18.32
C ILE A 118 -0.36 9.71 19.67
N LEU A 119 -0.04 8.42 19.87
CA LEU A 119 0.58 7.92 21.10
C LEU A 119 1.95 8.57 21.36
N SER A 120 2.72 8.84 20.31
CA SER A 120 4.01 9.54 20.42
C SER A 120 3.81 10.98 20.89
N ILE A 121 2.85 11.71 20.32
CA ILE A 121 2.53 13.10 20.72
C ILE A 121 2.04 13.13 22.17
N GLN A 122 1.10 12.25 22.53
CA GLN A 122 0.59 12.15 23.91
C GLN A 122 1.70 11.90 24.92
N ARG A 123 2.69 11.05 24.58
CA ARG A 123 3.86 10.79 25.42
C ARG A 123 4.70 12.06 25.63
N VAL A 124 4.99 12.81 24.57
CA VAL A 124 5.81 14.03 24.65
C VAL A 124 5.10 15.12 25.45
N VAL A 125 3.80 15.33 25.22
CA VAL A 125 2.98 16.33 25.93
C VAL A 125 2.90 16.00 27.42
N ARG A 126 2.64 14.73 27.76
CA ARG A 126 2.55 14.30 29.17
C ARG A 126 3.89 14.39 29.90
N GLY A 127 5.01 14.24 29.20
CA GLY A 127 6.35 14.41 29.76
C GLY A 127 6.81 15.86 29.93
N HIS A 128 6.18 16.83 29.25
CA HIS A 128 6.48 18.26 29.39
C HIS A 128 5.66 18.96 30.49
N LEU A 129 4.62 18.32 31.01
CA LEU A 129 3.75 18.85 32.07
C LEU A 129 4.21 18.49 33.49
N THR A 130 5.42 17.96 33.63
CA THR A 130 6.08 17.63 34.91
C THR A 130 7.38 18.40 35.05
#